data_AF-A0A9P8K1L8-F1
#
_entry.id   AF-A0A9P8K1L8-F1
#
_cell.length_a   1.000
_cell.length_b   1.000
_cell.length_c   1.000
_cell.angle_alpha   90.00
_cell.angle_beta   90.00
_cell.angle_gamma   90.00
#
_symmetry.space_group_name_H-M   'P 1'
#
loop_
_entity.id
_entity.type
_entity.pdbx_description
1 polymer ?
#
loop_
_entity_poly.entity_id
_entity_poly.type
_entity_poly.pdbx_seq_one_letter_code
_entity_poly.pdbx_strand_id
1 'polypeptide(L)'
;MAPIFSPRDRHSNDDKGPKSLRWRLTAVESAKLNTQLASLKDQISERNVKIEYYRSLHDEHMTSIQRNITPYISRQLEREEAGRGIQKGSLYQMHLMVNLRIRVQFLRDRIDQLMAENASDEEKVGQLEKTLAIEKNDVQNGEDDN
;
A
#
# COMPACT_ATOMS: atom_id res chain seq x y z
N MET A 1 -4.55 -73.38 -30.83
CA MET A 1 -5.60 -73.55 -29.81
C MET A 1 -5.26 -72.66 -28.62
N ALA A 2 -6.06 -71.63 -28.38
CA ALA A 2 -6.09 -70.93 -27.09
C ALA A 2 -6.90 -71.76 -26.07
N PRO A 3 -6.77 -71.45 -24.78
CA PRO A 3 -7.93 -70.85 -24.13
C PRO A 3 -7.62 -69.53 -23.40
N ILE A 4 -8.70 -68.76 -23.27
CA ILE A 4 -8.87 -67.43 -22.69
C ILE A 4 -9.13 -67.55 -21.20
N PHE A 5 -8.60 -66.65 -20.37
CA PHE A 5 -9.31 -66.00 -19.23
C PHE A 5 -8.60 -64.68 -18.82
N SER A 6 -9.27 -63.54 -19.02
CA SER A 6 -9.12 -62.27 -18.28
C SER A 6 -10.13 -62.25 -17.10
N PRO A 7 -10.27 -61.18 -16.29
CA PRO A 7 -9.33 -60.24 -15.64
C PRO A 7 -9.61 -60.12 -14.12
N ARG A 8 -8.66 -59.67 -13.28
CA ARG A 8 -8.89 -59.18 -11.89
C ARG A 8 -7.58 -58.58 -11.36
N ASP A 9 -7.49 -57.26 -11.22
CA ASP A 9 -7.96 -56.43 -10.10
C ASP A 9 -6.79 -56.11 -9.14
N ARG A 10 -6.62 -54.80 -8.86
CA ARG A 10 -6.21 -54.24 -7.56
C ARG A 10 -4.71 -54.35 -7.18
N HIS A 11 -4.00 -53.31 -6.76
CA HIS A 11 -4.34 -51.94 -6.41
C HIS A 11 -3.03 -51.12 -6.48
N SER A 12 -3.14 -49.88 -6.98
CA SER A 12 -2.14 -48.85 -6.75
C SER A 12 -2.11 -48.59 -5.24
N ASN A 13 -1.08 -49.09 -4.55
CA ASN A 13 -0.85 -48.72 -3.16
C ASN A 13 -0.19 -47.35 -3.15
N ASP A 14 -1.03 -46.35 -2.92
CA ASP A 14 -0.80 -45.27 -1.96
C ASP A 14 0.63 -44.73 -1.92
N ASP A 15 0.94 -43.85 -2.87
CA ASP A 15 1.88 -42.75 -2.64
C ASP A 15 1.27 -41.78 -1.63
N LYS A 16 1.18 -42.21 -0.36
CA LYS A 16 0.90 -41.31 0.77
C LYS A 16 2.24 -40.72 1.18
N GLY A 17 2.68 -39.75 0.40
CA GLY A 17 3.75 -38.83 0.80
C GLY A 17 3.52 -38.32 2.22
N PRO A 18 4.58 -37.97 2.95
CA PRO A 18 4.48 -37.64 4.37
C PRO A 18 3.46 -36.52 4.57
N LYS A 19 2.38 -36.80 5.33
CA LYS A 19 1.46 -35.78 5.83
C LYS A 19 2.32 -34.74 6.55
N SER A 20 2.53 -33.58 5.93
CA SER A 20 3.35 -32.54 6.52
C SER A 20 2.74 -32.19 7.86
N LEU A 21 3.50 -32.40 8.95
CA LEU A 21 3.18 -31.92 10.29
C LEU A 21 3.26 -30.39 10.27
N ARG A 22 2.25 -29.76 9.68
CA ARG A 22 2.06 -28.32 9.71
C ARG A 22 1.27 -28.02 10.98
N TRP A 23 1.86 -27.24 11.88
CA TRP A 23 1.22 -26.84 13.13
C TRP A 23 0.01 -25.96 12.81
N ARG A 24 -1.19 -26.44 13.17
CA ARG A 24 -2.45 -25.68 13.10
C ARG A 24 -2.43 -24.56 14.14
N LEU A 25 -2.99 -23.41 13.78
CA LEU A 25 -3.23 -22.31 14.70
C LEU A 25 -4.30 -22.71 15.72
N THR A 26 -4.07 -22.32 16.96
CA THR A 26 -5.10 -22.38 18.00
C THR A 26 -6.19 -21.33 17.76
N ALA A 27 -7.38 -21.55 18.32
CA ALA A 27 -8.47 -20.57 18.25
C ALA A 27 -8.07 -19.19 18.81
N VAL A 28 -7.21 -19.17 19.84
CA VAL A 28 -6.68 -17.94 20.45
C VAL A 28 -5.75 -17.21 19.48
N GLU A 29 -4.87 -17.93 18.79
CA GLU A 29 -3.98 -17.36 17.78
C GLU A 29 -4.76 -16.83 16.58
N SER A 30 -5.75 -17.58 16.09
CA SER A 30 -6.64 -17.12 15.02
C SER A 30 -7.39 -15.84 15.40
N ALA A 31 -7.95 -15.77 16.61
CA ALA A 31 -8.62 -14.57 17.12
C ALA A 31 -7.68 -13.36 17.20
N LYS A 32 -6.42 -13.59 17.63
CA LYS A 32 -5.40 -12.53 17.69
C LYS A 32 -5.03 -12.02 16.30
N LEU A 33 -4.85 -12.91 15.31
CA LEU A 33 -4.56 -12.52 13.93
C LEU A 33 -5.73 -11.74 13.30
N ASN A 34 -6.97 -12.16 13.55
CA ASN A 34 -8.16 -11.43 13.10
C ASN A 34 -8.24 -10.02 13.71
N THR A 35 -7.91 -9.88 15.00
CA THR A 35 -7.89 -8.57 15.67
C THR A 35 -6.80 -7.66 15.10
N GLN A 36 -5.60 -8.21 14.85
CA GLN A 36 -4.51 -7.48 14.21
C GLN A 36 -4.87 -7.04 12.78
N LEU A 37 -5.51 -7.92 12.01
CA LEU A 37 -5.97 -7.63 10.65
C LEU A 37 -7.01 -6.50 10.64
N ALA A 38 -8.00 -6.54 11.54
CA ALA A 38 -8.98 -5.47 11.67
C ALA A 38 -8.30 -4.14 12.02
N SER A 39 -7.41 -4.14 13.00
CA SER A 39 -6.66 -2.94 13.40
C SER A 39 -5.82 -2.36 12.25
N LEU A 40 -5.17 -3.19 11.44
CA LEU A 40 -4.39 -2.70 10.29
C LEU A 40 -5.28 -2.07 9.23
N LYS A 41 -6.44 -2.71 8.92
CA LYS A 41 -7.40 -2.17 7.96
C LYS A 41 -7.97 -0.82 8.41
N ASP A 42 -8.30 -0.69 9.69
CA ASP A 42 -8.79 0.57 10.26
C ASP A 42 -7.73 1.67 10.15
N GLN A 43 -6.47 1.37 10.50
CA GLN A 43 -5.37 2.35 10.39
C GLN A 43 -5.09 2.77 8.94
N ILE A 44 -5.14 1.84 7.98
CA ILE A 44 -5.01 2.16 6.55
C ILE A 44 -6.14 3.08 6.10
N SER A 45 -7.38 2.79 6.51
CA SER A 45 -8.55 3.61 6.19
C SER A 45 -8.41 5.04 6.75
N GLU A 46 -8.01 5.19 8.02
CA GLU A 46 -7.77 6.50 8.61
C GLU A 46 -6.65 7.28 7.91
N ARG A 47 -5.57 6.58 7.50
CA ARG A 47 -4.47 7.20 6.75
C ARG A 47 -4.91 7.64 5.36
N ASN A 48 -5.78 6.88 4.67
CA ASN A 48 -6.33 7.28 3.38
C ASN A 48 -7.09 8.61 3.45
N VAL A 49 -7.90 8.82 4.49
CA VAL A 49 -8.58 10.11 4.72
C VAL A 49 -7.57 11.25 4.88
N LYS A 50 -6.47 11.02 5.62
CA LYS A 50 -5.40 12.03 5.79
C LYS A 50 -4.66 12.30 4.48
N ILE A 51 -4.40 11.27 3.68
CA ILE A 51 -3.77 11.41 2.36
C ILE A 51 -4.63 12.28 1.45
N GLU A 52 -5.94 12.04 1.39
CA GLU A 52 -6.86 12.85 0.59
C GLU A 52 -6.88 14.32 1.04
N TYR A 53 -6.92 14.55 2.35
CA TYR A 53 -6.84 15.90 2.91
C TYR A 53 -5.53 16.62 2.51
N TYR A 54 -4.38 15.96 2.67
CA TYR A 54 -3.10 16.57 2.32
C TYR A 54 -2.94 16.77 0.81
N ARG A 55 -3.49 15.88 -0.03
CA ARG A 55 -3.54 16.06 -1.48
C ARG A 55 -4.35 17.31 -1.85
N SER A 56 -5.52 17.49 -1.25
CA SER A 56 -6.34 18.69 -1.47
C SER A 56 -5.58 19.97 -1.10
N LEU A 57 -4.90 20.00 0.05
CA LEU A 57 -4.09 21.16 0.45
C LEU A 57 -2.90 21.39 -0.49
N HIS A 58 -2.24 20.32 -0.90
CA HIS A 58 -1.12 20.37 -1.83
C HIS A 58 -1.57 21.01 -3.16
N ASP A 59 -2.70 20.57 -3.70
CA ASP A 59 -3.22 21.04 -4.98
C ASP A 59 -3.69 22.51 -4.92
N GLU A 60 -4.29 22.92 -3.80
CA GLU A 60 -4.62 24.32 -3.54
C GLU A 60 -3.35 25.20 -3.55
N HIS A 61 -2.32 24.76 -2.83
CA HIS A 61 -1.05 25.50 -2.74
C HIS A 61 -0.31 25.52 -4.08
N MET A 62 -0.30 24.40 -4.82
CA MET A 62 0.25 24.33 -6.18
C MET A 62 -0.49 25.27 -7.14
N THR A 63 -1.82 25.33 -7.06
CA THR A 63 -2.63 26.28 -7.84
C THR A 63 -2.25 27.72 -7.53
N SER A 64 -2.02 28.05 -6.26
CA SER A 64 -1.56 29.37 -5.84
C SER A 64 -0.16 29.70 -6.38
N ILE A 65 0.78 28.74 -6.36
CA ILE A 65 2.10 28.89 -6.99
C ILE A 65 1.95 29.19 -8.48
N GLN A 66 1.17 28.38 -9.19
CA GLN A 66 0.98 28.50 -10.63
C GLN A 66 0.36 29.85 -11.04
N ARG A 67 -0.59 30.36 -10.26
CA ARG A 67 -1.29 31.62 -10.58
C ARG A 67 -0.52 32.86 -10.16
N ASN A 68 0.15 32.82 -9.01
CA ASN A 68 0.71 34.03 -8.38
C ASN A 68 2.23 34.12 -8.49
N ILE A 69 2.93 32.99 -8.44
CA ILE A 69 4.39 32.94 -8.35
C ILE A 69 5.02 32.68 -9.72
N THR A 70 4.52 31.68 -10.46
CA THR A 70 5.08 31.31 -11.77
C THR A 70 5.13 32.50 -12.75
N PRO A 71 4.07 33.32 -12.92
CA PRO A 71 4.13 34.46 -13.85
C PRO A 71 5.09 35.55 -13.39
N TYR A 72 5.29 35.70 -12.07
CA TYR A 72 6.30 36.61 -11.54
C TYR A 72 7.70 36.13 -11.90
N ILE A 73 8.01 34.85 -11.66
CA ILE A 73 9.32 34.27 -11.96
C ILE A 73 9.61 34.35 -13.47
N SER A 74 8.67 33.98 -14.33
CA SER A 74 8.84 34.05 -15.79
C SER A 74 9.22 35.47 -16.25
N ARG A 75 8.53 36.50 -15.75
CA ARG A 75 8.84 37.90 -16.07
C ARG A 75 10.22 38.34 -15.56
N GLN A 76 10.71 37.78 -14.46
CA GLN A 76 12.06 38.08 -13.97
C GLN A 76 13.13 37.45 -14.88
N LEU A 77 12.92 36.21 -15.31
CA LEU A 77 13.82 35.52 -16.25
C LEU A 77 13.88 36.27 -17.60
N GLU A 78 12.73 36.66 -18.16
CA GLU A 78 12.66 37.47 -19.40
C GLU A 78 13.41 38.81 -19.29
N ARG A 79 13.42 39.41 -18.09
CA ARG A 79 14.16 40.67 -17.85
C ARG A 79 15.65 40.44 -17.77
N GLU A 80 16.07 39.37 -17.11
CA GLU A 80 17.46 38.98 -17.03
C GLU A 80 18.03 38.66 -18.42
N GLU A 81 17.30 37.89 -19.23
CA GLU A 81 17.65 37.59 -20.62
C GLU A 81 17.76 38.86 -21.49
N ALA A 82 16.89 39.84 -21.25
CA ALA A 82 16.95 41.14 -21.93
C ALA A 82 18.06 42.08 -21.41
N GLY A 83 18.95 41.62 -20.52
CA GLY A 83 20.04 42.40 -19.95
C GLY A 83 19.59 43.49 -18.97
N ARG A 84 18.33 43.47 -18.53
CA ARG A 84 17.75 44.44 -17.58
C ARG A 84 17.98 44.06 -16.12
N GLY A 85 18.47 42.84 -15.88
CA GLY A 85 18.69 42.29 -14.55
C GLY A 85 17.40 41.91 -13.82
N ILE A 86 17.55 41.17 -12.72
CA ILE A 86 16.43 40.73 -11.87
C ILE A 86 15.98 41.88 -10.97
N GLN A 87 14.68 42.20 -10.99
CA GLN A 87 14.10 43.10 -10.02
C GLN A 87 13.82 42.35 -8.73
N LYS A 88 14.53 42.71 -7.65
CA LYS A 88 14.26 42.16 -6.33
C LYS A 88 12.87 42.60 -5.89
N GLY A 89 12.00 41.63 -5.61
CA GLY A 89 10.71 41.87 -4.97
C GLY A 89 10.88 42.32 -3.52
N SER A 90 9.79 42.70 -2.87
CA SER A 90 9.83 43.01 -1.44
C SER A 90 10.24 41.80 -0.62
N LEU A 91 10.92 42.03 0.51
CA LEU A 91 11.26 40.98 1.49
C LEU A 91 10.03 40.15 1.89
N TYR A 92 8.89 40.83 2.05
CA TYR A 92 7.62 40.19 2.38
C TYR A 92 7.14 39.23 1.28
N GLN A 93 7.19 39.65 0.01
CA GLN A 93 6.85 38.78 -1.12
C GLN A 93 7.78 37.56 -1.21
N MET A 94 9.08 37.75 -1.02
CA MET A 94 10.03 36.62 -1.00
C MET A 94 9.72 35.65 0.12
N HIS A 95 9.41 36.15 1.33
CA HIS A 95 9.01 35.32 2.46
C HIS A 95 7.77 34.47 2.14
N LEU A 96 6.74 35.07 1.55
CA LEU A 96 5.52 34.35 1.16
C LEU A 96 5.79 33.26 0.11
N MET A 97 6.61 33.55 -0.91
CA MET A 97 6.95 32.58 -1.95
C MET A 97 7.71 31.38 -1.39
N VAL A 98 8.71 31.64 -0.53
CA VAL A 98 9.49 30.59 0.13
C VAL A 98 8.60 29.77 1.07
N ASN A 99 7.75 30.42 1.85
CA ASN A 99 6.85 29.73 2.78
C ASN A 99 5.88 28.81 2.03
N LEU A 100 5.28 29.28 0.93
CA LEU A 100 4.37 28.46 0.12
C LEU A 100 5.07 27.26 -0.50
N ARG A 101 6.30 27.44 -1.01
CA ARG A 101 7.12 26.34 -1.54
C ARG A 101 7.45 25.30 -0.46
N ILE A 102 7.84 25.73 0.74
CA ILE A 102 8.13 24.82 1.86
C ILE A 102 6.88 24.03 2.25
N ARG A 103 5.71 24.67 2.31
CA ARG A 103 4.44 23.98 2.60
C ARG A 103 4.10 22.94 1.55
N VAL A 104 4.24 23.25 0.27
CA VAL A 104 4.02 22.29 -0.82
C VAL A 104 4.94 21.09 -0.68
N GLN A 105 6.24 21.32 -0.46
CA GLN A 105 7.19 20.23 -0.27
C GLN A 105 6.83 19.36 0.94
N PHE A 106 6.54 19.99 2.08
CA PHE A 106 6.11 19.29 3.29
C PHE A 106 4.87 18.42 3.06
N LEU A 107 3.85 18.95 2.38
CA LEU A 107 2.62 18.22 2.09
C LEU A 107 2.89 17.01 1.19
N ARG A 108 3.73 17.19 0.16
CA ARG A 108 4.16 16.10 -0.72
C ARG A 108 4.89 15.01 0.06
N ASP A 109 5.90 15.38 0.83
CA ASP A 109 6.70 14.44 1.62
C ASP A 109 5.82 13.68 2.62
N ARG A 110 4.82 14.35 3.21
CA ARG A 110 3.87 13.73 4.13
C ARG A 110 2.92 12.75 3.43
N ILE A 111 2.44 13.07 2.22
CA ILE A 111 1.64 12.16 1.40
C ILE A 111 2.47 10.92 1.05
N ASP A 112 3.70 11.11 0.57
CA ASP A 112 4.60 10.02 0.16
C ASP A 112 4.91 9.09 1.35
N GLN A 113 5.16 9.67 2.53
CA GLN A 113 5.33 8.89 3.76
C GLN A 113 4.10 8.04 4.09
N LEU A 114 2.91 8.64 4.12
CA LEU A 114 1.67 7.91 4.47
C LEU A 114 1.34 6.82 3.45
N MET A 115 1.59 7.08 2.16
CA MET A 115 1.44 6.09 1.09
C MET A 115 2.39 4.90 1.30
N ALA A 116 3.64 5.14 1.68
CA ALA A 116 4.60 4.08 1.97
C ALA A 116 4.21 3.26 3.23
N GLU A 117 3.73 3.93 4.27
CA GLU A 117 3.19 3.28 5.47
C GLU A 117 1.97 2.39 5.13
N ASN A 118 1.05 2.88 4.30
CA ASN A 118 -0.08 2.08 3.82
C ASN A 118 0.37 0.86 3.01
N ALA A 119 1.29 1.02 2.06
CA ALA A 119 1.81 -0.08 1.26
C ALA A 119 2.44 -1.19 2.13
N SER A 120 3.19 -0.81 3.16
CA SER A 120 3.76 -1.78 4.12
C SER A 120 2.68 -2.53 4.90
N ASP A 121 1.63 -1.85 5.33
CA ASP A 121 0.56 -2.49 6.09
C ASP A 121 -0.39 -3.31 5.22
N GLU A 122 -0.62 -2.91 3.97
CA GLU A 122 -1.32 -3.71 2.97
C GLU A 122 -0.59 -5.03 2.69
N GLU A 123 0.75 -5.00 2.63
CA GLU A 123 1.55 -6.23 2.53
C GLU A 123 1.33 -7.14 3.74
N LYS A 124 1.36 -6.58 4.96
CA LYS A 124 1.09 -7.35 6.20
C LYS A 124 -0.32 -7.91 6.22
N VAL A 125 -1.33 -7.15 5.80
CA VAL A 125 -2.71 -7.62 5.66
C VAL A 125 -2.75 -8.82 4.71
N GLY A 126 -2.11 -8.73 3.55
CA GLY A 126 -2.06 -9.85 2.60
C GLY A 126 -1.37 -11.10 3.15
N GLN A 127 -0.31 -10.95 3.96
CA GLN A 127 0.35 -12.07 4.63
C GLN A 127 -0.55 -12.72 5.70
N LEU A 128 -1.25 -11.91 6.49
CA LEU A 128 -2.19 -12.39 7.51
C LEU A 128 -3.40 -13.09 6.89
N GLU A 129 -3.97 -12.54 5.81
CA GLU A 129 -5.08 -13.14 5.07
C GLU A 129 -4.69 -14.49 4.47
N LYS A 130 -3.49 -14.59 3.86
CA LYS A 130 -2.97 -15.87 3.38
C LYS A 130 -2.82 -16.89 4.51
N THR A 131 -2.28 -16.47 5.65
CA THR A 131 -2.08 -17.35 6.81
C THR A 131 -3.42 -17.91 7.31
N LEU A 132 -4.43 -17.03 7.46
CA LEU A 132 -5.78 -17.43 7.87
C LEU A 132 -6.50 -18.29 6.81
N ALA A 133 -6.28 -18.04 5.52
CA ALA A 133 -6.88 -18.82 4.44
C ALA A 133 -6.32 -20.24 4.38
N ILE A 134 -5.00 -20.41 4.53
CA ILE A 134 -4.39 -21.75 4.57
C ILE A 134 -4.89 -22.51 5.80
N GLU A 135 -5.00 -21.85 6.96
CA GLU A 135 -5.56 -22.47 8.17
C GLU A 135 -7.01 -22.97 7.95
N LYS A 136 -7.87 -22.15 7.33
CA LYS A 136 -9.25 -22.55 7.03
C LYS A 136 -9.33 -23.75 6.10
N ASN A 137 -8.52 -23.78 5.05
CA ASN A 137 -8.46 -24.91 4.12
C ASN A 137 -7.94 -26.19 4.79
N ASP A 138 -6.96 -26.07 5.70
CA ASP A 138 -6.40 -27.19 6.47
C ASP A 138 -7.41 -27.77 7.48
N VAL A 139 -8.35 -26.97 8.00
CA VAL A 139 -9.47 -27.44 8.84
C VAL A 139 -10.47 -28.22 7.99
N GLN A 140 -10.88 -27.66 6.85
CA GLN A 140 -11.92 -28.25 6.00
C GLN A 140 -11.49 -29.61 5.39
N ASN A 141 -10.25 -29.70 4.90
CA ASN A 141 -9.69 -30.96 4.37
C ASN A 141 -9.46 -32.04 5.46
N GLY A 142 -9.41 -31.65 6.75
CA GLY A 142 -9.28 -32.60 7.85
C GLY A 142 -10.60 -33.12 8.39
N GLU A 143 -11.72 -32.48 8.05
CA GLU A 143 -13.08 -32.94 8.37
C GLU A 143 -13.64 -33.87 7.29
N ASP A 144 -13.25 -33.69 6.03
CA ASP A 144 -13.68 -34.54 4.89
C ASP A 144 -13.07 -35.96 4.89
N ASP A 145 -12.03 -36.20 5.71
CA ASP A 145 -11.26 -37.46 5.79
C ASP A 145 -11.72 -38.39 6.95
N ASN A 146 -12.78 -38.04 7.69
CA ASN A 146 -13.28 -38.77 8.87
C ASN A 146 -14.68 -39.38 8.68
#